data_AF-A0A970VRU4-F1
#
_entry.id   AF-A0A970VRU4-F1
#
_cell.length_a   1.000
_cell.length_b   1.000
_cell.length_c   1.000
_cell.angle_alpha   90.00
_cell.angle_beta   90.00
_cell.angle_gamma   90.00
#
_symmetry.space_group_name_H-M   'P 1'
#
loop_
_entity.id
_entity.type
_entity.pdbx_description
1 polymer ?
#
loop_
_entity_poly.entity_id
_entity_poly.type
_entity_poly.pdbx_seq_one_letter_code
_entity_poly.pdbx_strand_id
1 'polypeptide(L)'
;MTRVVISDCTDYNPEGMIQKLNAGIALLGGWERFVSPGMKVLLKVNLIGPKAPETAAITHPEFVRALVRILKGLGCQVWIGDSSGGAIAGVAPTARSFKVSGLEQMAREEGALIKNFDREGVVEVVPRSGLGGKMYIARPMFDADFVINLPKFKTHSAGVFTGAVKNLYGCIPGLRKAEYHRLAPDPRDFGAVLADIHQAVNVGLHIMDGVTAMQGEGPTAGTVYPAGKLLMSADPLALDTVAVAMLGLEIEDIPILHSARASGLGEASLQNIEIAGDYTVPPRLKGFKLPKRLRNIKPRTYRFVIKVIDFLKARPRVNLKACRHCNMCVESCPVQAIDRKTKAIDYGLCIECMCCHELCEHKAVELRRDNRFLDFLGRIRKRA
;
A
#
# COMPACT_ATOMS: atom_id res chain seq x y z
N MET A 1 -25.81 -6.16 2.93
CA MET A 1 -24.65 -6.80 3.57
C MET A 1 -23.46 -6.59 2.64
N THR A 2 -22.31 -6.19 3.16
CA THR A 2 -21.11 -5.95 2.35
C THR A 2 -20.49 -7.30 1.95
N ARG A 3 -19.99 -7.43 0.72
CA ARG A 3 -19.45 -8.69 0.21
C ARG A 3 -17.96 -8.55 -0.15
N VAL A 4 -17.18 -9.55 0.24
CA VAL A 4 -15.78 -9.71 -0.18
C VAL A 4 -15.61 -11.08 -0.82
N VAL A 5 -15.15 -11.09 -2.07
CA VAL A 5 -14.88 -12.32 -2.80
C VAL A 5 -13.41 -12.68 -2.65
N ILE A 6 -13.13 -13.94 -2.33
CA ILE A 6 -11.78 -14.50 -2.27
C ILE A 6 -11.69 -15.62 -3.30
N SER A 7 -10.71 -15.55 -4.19
CA SER A 7 -10.46 -16.57 -5.20
C SER A 7 -9.04 -17.09 -5.11
N ASP A 8 -8.86 -18.40 -5.26
CA ASP A 8 -7.56 -19.01 -5.44
C ASP A 8 -7.01 -18.66 -6.82
N CYS A 9 -5.78 -18.15 -6.85
CA CYS A 9 -5.05 -17.78 -8.06
C CYS A 9 -3.55 -17.91 -7.76
N THR A 10 -2.95 -19.02 -8.19
CA THR A 10 -1.61 -19.45 -7.75
C THR A 10 -0.46 -18.83 -8.55
N ASP A 11 -0.75 -18.30 -9.73
CA ASP A 11 0.23 -17.74 -10.65
C ASP A 11 -0.35 -16.57 -11.43
N TYR A 12 0.48 -15.95 -12.26
CA TYR A 12 0.12 -14.83 -13.11
C TYR A 12 -0.13 -15.26 -14.56
N ASN A 13 -0.66 -16.45 -14.82
CA ASN A 13 -1.14 -16.80 -16.16
C ASN A 13 -2.37 -15.93 -16.54
N PRO A 14 -2.33 -15.17 -17.64
CA PRO A 14 -3.39 -14.24 -17.99
C PRO A 14 -4.78 -14.88 -18.17
N GLU A 15 -4.86 -16.05 -18.82
CA GLU A 15 -6.13 -16.72 -19.11
C GLU A 15 -6.81 -17.18 -17.81
N GLY A 16 -6.05 -17.82 -16.92
CA GLY A 16 -6.54 -18.23 -15.60
C GLY A 16 -6.95 -17.05 -14.73
N MET A 17 -6.17 -15.96 -14.74
CA MET A 17 -6.54 -14.73 -14.03
C MET A 17 -7.84 -14.13 -14.57
N ILE A 18 -8.03 -14.06 -15.88
CA ILE A 18 -9.25 -13.53 -16.49
C ILE A 18 -10.49 -14.33 -16.04
N GLN A 19 -10.40 -15.67 -16.04
CA GLN A 19 -11.48 -16.52 -15.59
C GLN A 19 -11.84 -16.27 -14.11
N LYS A 20 -10.83 -16.20 -13.23
CA LYS A 20 -11.01 -15.95 -11.80
C LYS A 20 -11.56 -14.55 -11.51
N LEU A 21 -11.06 -13.52 -12.22
CA LEU A 21 -11.57 -12.16 -12.12
C LEU A 21 -13.04 -12.07 -12.57
N ASN A 22 -13.39 -12.64 -13.72
CA ASN A 22 -14.77 -12.64 -14.21
C ASN A 22 -15.73 -13.38 -13.26
N ALA A 23 -15.33 -14.57 -12.77
CA ALA A 23 -16.12 -15.32 -11.81
C ALA A 23 -16.32 -14.54 -10.50
N GLY A 24 -15.27 -13.87 -10.01
CA GLY A 24 -15.35 -13.08 -8.79
C GLY A 24 -16.19 -11.82 -8.94
N ILE A 25 -16.08 -11.10 -10.06
CA ILE A 25 -16.90 -9.92 -10.33
C ILE A 25 -18.37 -10.30 -10.58
N ALA A 26 -18.66 -11.46 -11.17
CA ALA A 26 -20.03 -11.97 -11.27
C ALA A 26 -20.69 -12.11 -9.88
N LEU A 27 -19.95 -12.58 -8.87
CA LEU A 27 -20.42 -12.63 -7.48
C LEU A 27 -20.62 -11.25 -6.83
N LEU A 28 -20.05 -10.19 -7.40
CA LEU A 28 -20.29 -8.80 -7.00
C LEU A 28 -21.39 -8.11 -7.83
N GLY A 29 -22.08 -8.84 -8.72
CA GLY A 29 -23.17 -8.32 -9.55
C GLY A 29 -22.79 -8.01 -10.99
N GLY A 30 -21.67 -8.56 -11.48
CA GLY A 30 -21.27 -8.45 -12.88
C GLY A 30 -20.49 -7.17 -13.21
N TRP A 31 -19.86 -7.15 -14.39
CA TRP A 31 -19.07 -6.00 -14.84
C TRP A 31 -19.95 -4.81 -15.22
N GLU A 32 -21.15 -5.08 -15.73
CA GLU A 32 -22.18 -4.12 -16.12
C GLU A 32 -22.64 -3.23 -14.95
N ARG A 33 -22.44 -3.68 -13.70
CA ARG A 33 -22.66 -2.86 -12.50
C ARG A 33 -21.64 -1.73 -12.37
N PHE A 34 -20.42 -1.92 -12.87
CA PHE A 34 -19.29 -1.04 -12.63
C PHE A 34 -18.88 -0.23 -13.86
N VAL A 35 -18.98 -0.83 -15.05
CA VAL A 35 -18.48 -0.23 -16.29
C VAL A 35 -19.48 -0.42 -17.44
N SER A 36 -19.41 0.46 -18.42
CA SER A 36 -20.20 0.39 -19.65
C SER A 36 -19.30 0.69 -20.87
N PRO A 37 -19.65 0.20 -22.08
CA PRO A 37 -18.89 0.49 -23.28
C PRO A 37 -18.66 2.00 -23.47
N GLY A 38 -17.44 2.37 -23.88
CA GLY A 38 -17.02 3.76 -24.07
C GLY A 38 -16.45 4.46 -22.82
N MET A 39 -16.62 3.91 -21.61
CA MET A 39 -16.07 4.51 -20.39
C MET A 39 -14.53 4.52 -20.40
N LYS A 40 -13.96 5.60 -19.87
CA LYS A 40 -12.55 5.69 -19.45
C LYS A 40 -12.41 5.11 -18.05
N VAL A 41 -11.84 3.91 -17.98
CA VAL A 41 -11.62 3.20 -16.73
C VAL A 41 -10.16 3.34 -16.31
N LEU A 42 -9.94 3.95 -15.14
CA LEU A 42 -8.62 4.09 -14.55
C LEU A 42 -8.32 2.92 -13.60
N LEU A 43 -7.30 2.14 -13.95
CA LEU A 43 -6.67 1.16 -13.08
C LEU A 43 -5.63 1.85 -12.20
N LYS A 44 -6.01 2.13 -10.94
CA LYS A 44 -5.12 2.72 -9.94
C LYS A 44 -4.25 1.62 -9.30
N VAL A 45 -3.08 1.41 -9.86
CA VAL A 45 -2.10 0.40 -9.40
C VAL A 45 -1.42 0.79 -8.07
N ASN A 46 -0.59 -0.09 -7.52
CA ASN A 46 0.35 0.21 -6.43
C ASN A 46 1.78 0.32 -6.99
N LEU A 47 2.36 1.52 -6.93
CA LEU A 47 3.77 1.81 -7.22
C LEU A 47 4.49 2.36 -5.99
N ILE A 48 5.75 1.97 -5.82
CA ILE A 48 6.64 2.53 -4.79
C ILE A 48 8.11 2.41 -5.19
N GLY A 49 8.74 3.54 -5.47
CA GLY A 49 10.08 3.58 -6.04
C GLY A 49 10.22 2.75 -7.34
N PRO A 50 11.39 2.76 -7.98
CA PRO A 50 11.72 1.79 -9.03
C PRO A 50 11.83 0.38 -8.42
N LYS A 51 10.83 -0.46 -8.65
CA LYS A 51 10.80 -1.84 -8.16
C LYS A 51 10.32 -2.79 -9.25
N ALA A 52 11.03 -3.90 -9.38
CA ALA A 52 10.67 -4.98 -10.29
C ALA A 52 9.50 -5.80 -9.69
N PRO A 53 8.63 -6.39 -10.53
CA PRO A 53 7.42 -7.06 -10.08
C PRO A 53 7.69 -8.29 -9.18
N GLU A 54 8.83 -8.95 -9.35
CA GLU A 54 9.25 -10.12 -8.56
C GLU A 54 9.46 -9.79 -7.09
N THR A 55 9.59 -8.51 -6.73
CA THR A 55 9.76 -8.08 -5.34
C THR A 55 8.47 -8.16 -4.52
N ALA A 56 7.31 -8.33 -5.15
CA ALA A 56 5.99 -8.21 -4.55
C ALA A 56 5.73 -6.85 -3.86
N ALA A 57 6.52 -5.82 -4.18
CA ALA A 57 6.36 -4.48 -3.64
C ALA A 57 5.29 -3.65 -4.38
N ILE A 58 4.99 -4.02 -5.62
CA ILE A 58 4.11 -3.31 -6.55
C ILE A 58 3.06 -4.27 -7.12
N THR A 59 2.00 -3.73 -7.72
CA THR A 59 0.98 -4.53 -8.43
C THR A 59 1.59 -5.16 -9.68
N HIS A 60 1.43 -6.47 -9.84
CA HIS A 60 2.11 -7.21 -10.92
C HIS A 60 1.58 -6.84 -12.32
N PRO A 61 2.44 -6.63 -13.34
CA PRO A 61 2.00 -6.22 -14.68
C PRO A 61 1.06 -7.21 -15.35
N GLU A 62 1.27 -8.51 -15.19
CA GLU A 62 0.37 -9.53 -15.77
C GLU A 62 -1.01 -9.57 -15.11
N PHE A 63 -1.11 -9.23 -13.82
CA PHE A 63 -2.41 -9.05 -13.17
C PHE A 63 -3.16 -7.83 -13.74
N VAL A 64 -2.44 -6.73 -13.98
CA VAL A 64 -3.02 -5.56 -14.66
C VAL A 64 -3.37 -5.89 -16.12
N ARG A 65 -2.57 -6.69 -16.82
CA ARG A 65 -2.83 -7.16 -18.20
C ARG A 65 -4.18 -7.88 -18.29
N ALA A 66 -4.46 -8.79 -17.37
CA ALA A 66 -5.74 -9.49 -17.32
C ALA A 66 -6.93 -8.52 -17.22
N LEU A 67 -6.84 -7.51 -16.36
CA LEU A 67 -7.87 -6.47 -16.23
C LEU A 67 -7.97 -5.58 -17.46
N VAL A 68 -6.85 -5.20 -18.08
CA VAL A 68 -6.85 -4.44 -19.33
C VAL A 68 -7.60 -5.20 -20.42
N ARG A 69 -7.31 -6.49 -20.60
CA ARG A 69 -7.97 -7.33 -21.61
C ARG A 69 -9.47 -7.46 -21.37
N ILE A 70 -9.89 -7.68 -20.13
CA ILE A 70 -11.31 -7.73 -19.77
C ILE A 70 -12.00 -6.41 -20.12
N LEU A 71 -11.48 -5.29 -19.61
CA LEU A 71 -12.12 -3.99 -19.77
C LEU A 71 -12.16 -3.53 -21.23
N LYS A 72 -11.09 -3.79 -22.01
CA LYS A 72 -11.10 -3.53 -23.45
C LYS A 72 -12.10 -4.42 -24.19
N GLY A 73 -12.23 -5.68 -23.81
CA GLY A 73 -13.26 -6.59 -24.32
C GLY A 73 -14.69 -6.11 -24.05
N LEU A 74 -14.88 -5.36 -22.95
CA LEU A 74 -16.15 -4.68 -22.61
C LEU A 74 -16.29 -3.31 -23.30
N GLY A 75 -15.39 -2.94 -24.21
CA GLY A 75 -15.44 -1.70 -24.97
C GLY A 75 -14.97 -0.45 -24.20
N CYS A 76 -14.25 -0.61 -23.08
CA CYS A 76 -13.74 0.51 -22.29
C CYS A 76 -12.38 1.01 -22.82
N GLN A 77 -12.10 2.30 -22.61
CA GLN A 77 -10.75 2.86 -22.72
C GLN A 77 -10.04 2.66 -21.38
N VAL A 78 -8.84 2.07 -21.38
CA VAL A 78 -8.15 1.72 -20.13
C VAL A 78 -6.97 2.66 -19.88
N TRP A 79 -6.99 3.32 -18.72
CA TRP A 79 -5.86 4.06 -18.18
C TRP A 79 -5.22 3.28 -17.04
N ILE A 80 -3.91 3.41 -16.87
CA ILE A 80 -3.17 2.83 -15.75
C ILE A 80 -2.40 3.97 -15.09
N GLY A 81 -2.68 4.25 -13.82
CA GLY A 81 -2.13 5.43 -13.18
C GLY A 81 -1.72 5.24 -11.73
N ASP A 82 -0.69 5.96 -11.32
CA ASP A 82 -0.22 6.10 -9.95
C ASP A 82 0.80 7.25 -9.88
N SER A 83 1.09 7.73 -8.67
CA SER A 83 2.30 8.47 -8.34
C SER A 83 3.12 7.65 -7.35
N SER A 84 4.35 7.33 -7.76
CA SER A 84 5.30 6.59 -6.94
C SER A 84 5.71 7.39 -5.70
N GLY A 85 6.00 6.69 -4.61
CA GLY A 85 6.65 7.29 -3.44
C GLY A 85 8.14 7.53 -3.67
N GLY A 86 8.67 8.56 -2.99
CA GLY A 86 10.09 8.89 -2.92
C GLY A 86 10.57 9.97 -3.88
N ALA A 87 11.83 10.35 -3.72
CA ALA A 87 12.48 11.45 -4.41
C ALA A 87 13.91 11.05 -4.86
N ILE A 88 14.18 11.14 -6.16
CA ILE A 88 15.52 11.01 -6.74
C ILE A 88 15.86 12.32 -7.43
N ALA A 89 16.96 12.95 -7.01
CA ALA A 89 17.36 14.28 -7.44
C ALA A 89 16.22 15.31 -7.30
N GLY A 90 15.45 15.23 -6.21
CA GLY A 90 14.32 16.13 -5.95
C GLY A 90 13.08 15.90 -6.82
N VAL A 91 13.02 14.81 -7.58
CA VAL A 91 11.87 14.47 -8.43
C VAL A 91 11.32 13.09 -8.07
N ALA A 92 10.00 12.94 -8.06
CA ALA A 92 9.39 11.64 -7.87
C ALA A 92 9.74 10.69 -9.03
N PRO A 93 10.23 9.46 -8.75
CA PRO A 93 10.76 8.57 -9.78
C PRO A 93 9.67 7.83 -10.55
N THR A 94 8.44 8.34 -10.63
CA THR A 94 7.26 7.63 -11.13
C THR A 94 7.42 7.13 -12.57
N ALA A 95 7.98 7.94 -13.47
CA ALA A 95 8.27 7.51 -14.84
C ALA A 95 9.23 6.30 -14.87
N ARG A 96 10.24 6.29 -14.00
CA ARG A 96 11.16 5.15 -13.86
C ARG A 96 10.47 3.95 -13.22
N SER A 97 9.56 4.16 -12.27
CA SER A 97 8.76 3.10 -11.65
C SER A 97 7.88 2.38 -12.68
N PHE A 98 7.20 3.10 -13.58
CA PHE A 98 6.41 2.47 -14.64
C PHE A 98 7.25 1.63 -15.60
N LYS A 99 8.47 2.08 -15.91
CA LYS A 99 9.42 1.31 -16.74
C LYS A 99 9.91 0.05 -16.05
N VAL A 100 10.46 0.20 -14.84
CA VAL A 100 11.09 -0.91 -14.09
C VAL A 100 10.08 -1.96 -13.64
N SER A 101 8.83 -1.57 -13.36
CA SER A 101 7.76 -2.51 -13.02
C SER A 101 7.25 -3.34 -14.21
N GLY A 102 7.61 -2.97 -15.45
CA GLY A 102 7.08 -3.58 -16.67
C GLY A 102 5.70 -3.07 -17.09
N LEU A 103 5.05 -2.21 -16.28
CA LEU A 103 3.72 -1.68 -16.57
C LEU A 103 3.68 -0.81 -17.83
N GLU A 104 4.71 0.00 -18.08
CA GLU A 104 4.77 0.83 -19.31
C GLU A 104 4.84 -0.04 -20.57
N GLN A 105 5.63 -1.11 -20.54
CA GLN A 105 5.73 -2.04 -21.65
C GLN A 105 4.42 -2.79 -21.86
N MET A 106 3.85 -3.37 -20.81
CA MET A 106 2.57 -4.09 -20.87
C MET A 106 1.44 -3.18 -21.39
N ALA A 107 1.37 -1.94 -20.90
CA ALA A 107 0.38 -0.97 -21.35
C ALA A 107 0.48 -0.69 -22.86
N ARG A 108 1.70 -0.56 -23.40
CA ARG A 108 1.93 -0.39 -24.83
C ARG A 108 1.46 -1.60 -25.64
N GLU A 109 1.79 -2.81 -25.17
CA GLU A 109 1.42 -4.06 -25.84
C GLU A 109 -0.11 -4.26 -25.89
N GLU A 110 -0.81 -3.96 -24.80
CA GLU A 110 -2.25 -4.10 -24.71
C GLU A 110 -3.03 -2.87 -25.20
N GLY A 111 -2.34 -1.78 -25.57
CA GLY A 111 -2.95 -0.51 -25.98
C GLY A 111 -3.76 0.16 -24.86
N ALA A 112 -3.23 0.17 -23.64
CA ALA A 112 -3.68 1.00 -22.51
C ALA A 112 -2.78 2.23 -22.35
N LEU A 113 -3.28 3.26 -21.66
CA LEU A 113 -2.55 4.54 -21.51
C LEU A 113 -1.97 4.68 -20.10
N ILE A 114 -0.67 4.92 -20.00
CA ILE A 114 -0.04 5.29 -18.72
C ILE A 114 -0.40 6.73 -18.36
N LYS A 115 -0.91 6.91 -17.15
CA LYS A 115 -1.20 8.18 -16.51
C LYS A 115 -0.22 8.40 -15.37
N ASN A 116 0.89 9.05 -15.66
CA ASN A 116 1.86 9.42 -14.63
C ASN A 116 1.33 10.61 -13.83
N PHE A 117 0.77 10.36 -12.66
CA PHE A 117 0.09 11.35 -11.85
C PHE A 117 0.94 12.58 -11.48
N ASP A 118 2.28 12.46 -11.52
CA ASP A 118 3.18 13.60 -11.30
C ASP A 118 3.21 14.60 -12.45
N ARG A 119 2.60 14.26 -13.60
CA ARG A 119 2.61 15.04 -14.84
C ARG A 119 1.23 15.35 -15.41
N GLU A 120 0.17 14.87 -14.78
CA GLU A 120 -1.22 15.03 -15.28
C GLU A 120 -1.94 16.22 -14.63
N GLY A 121 -1.26 16.96 -13.74
CA GLY A 121 -1.85 18.04 -12.97
C GLY A 121 -2.70 17.55 -11.79
N VAL A 122 -3.28 18.50 -11.07
CA VAL A 122 -4.04 18.25 -9.83
C VAL A 122 -5.40 18.93 -9.83
N VAL A 123 -6.28 18.41 -8.98
CA VAL A 123 -7.50 19.04 -8.51
C VAL A 123 -7.33 19.34 -7.02
N GLU A 124 -7.66 20.56 -6.62
CA GLU A 124 -7.73 20.95 -5.21
C GLU A 124 -9.06 20.49 -4.62
N VAL A 125 -9.00 19.83 -3.46
CA VAL A 125 -10.17 19.37 -2.70
C VAL A 125 -10.03 19.80 -1.25
N VAL A 126 -11.15 19.92 -0.55
CA VAL A 126 -11.19 20.27 0.87
C VAL A 126 -11.29 18.98 1.69
N PRO A 127 -10.30 18.63 2.52
CA PRO A 127 -10.35 17.45 3.39
C PRO A 127 -11.49 17.58 4.40
N ARG A 128 -12.29 16.52 4.60
CA ARG A 128 -13.38 16.53 5.60
C ARG A 128 -12.86 16.55 7.02
N SER A 129 -11.69 15.97 7.26
CA SER A 129 -11.00 16.06 8.55
C SER A 129 -10.56 17.49 8.90
N GLY A 130 -10.53 18.40 7.92
CA GLY A 130 -9.96 19.74 8.05
C GLY A 130 -8.42 19.78 8.05
N LEU A 131 -7.75 18.63 8.02
CA LEU A 131 -6.29 18.54 8.13
C LEU A 131 -5.61 19.19 6.91
N GLY A 132 -4.79 20.22 7.17
CA GLY A 132 -4.06 20.96 6.14
C GLY A 132 -4.91 21.94 5.30
N GLY A 133 -6.23 22.03 5.55
CA GLY A 133 -7.17 22.95 4.89
C GLY A 133 -7.47 22.66 3.42
N LYS A 134 -6.50 22.13 2.66
CA LYS A 134 -6.62 21.78 1.25
C LYS A 134 -5.76 20.56 0.92
N MET A 135 -6.23 19.77 -0.04
CA MET A 135 -5.54 18.60 -0.55
C MET A 135 -5.48 18.61 -2.07
N TYR A 136 -4.37 18.13 -2.63
CA TYR A 136 -4.17 18.09 -4.07
C TYR A 136 -4.10 16.65 -4.55
N ILE A 137 -5.10 16.24 -5.34
CA ILE A 137 -5.23 14.89 -5.87
C ILE A 137 -4.98 14.92 -7.38
N ALA A 138 -4.31 13.90 -7.91
CA ALA A 138 -4.02 13.78 -9.33
C ALA A 138 -5.29 13.84 -10.18
N ARG A 139 -5.29 14.71 -11.19
CA ARG A 139 -6.44 14.98 -12.07
C ARG A 139 -7.05 13.74 -12.74
N PRO A 140 -6.28 12.70 -13.15
CA PRO A 140 -6.87 11.49 -13.74
C PRO A 140 -7.87 10.77 -12.85
N MET A 141 -7.84 10.98 -11.53
CA MET A 141 -8.84 10.43 -10.60
C MET A 141 -10.24 11.05 -10.78
N PHE A 142 -10.34 12.20 -11.44
CA PHE A 142 -11.58 12.92 -11.72
C PHE A 142 -11.95 12.90 -13.21
N ASP A 143 -10.94 12.80 -14.10
CA ASP A 143 -11.15 12.74 -15.55
C ASP A 143 -11.59 11.35 -16.05
N ALA A 144 -11.41 10.31 -15.23
CA ALA A 144 -11.88 8.95 -15.53
C ALA A 144 -13.35 8.80 -15.13
N ASP A 145 -14.12 8.05 -15.93
CA ASP A 145 -15.53 7.78 -15.66
C ASP A 145 -15.69 6.77 -14.51
N PHE A 146 -14.73 5.86 -14.35
CA PHE A 146 -14.68 4.90 -13.26
C PHE A 146 -13.24 4.60 -12.84
N VAL A 147 -13.02 4.41 -11.53
CA VAL A 147 -11.71 4.05 -10.99
C VAL A 147 -11.78 2.69 -10.29
N ILE A 148 -10.88 1.78 -10.71
CA ILE A 148 -10.65 0.49 -10.06
C ILE A 148 -9.31 0.56 -9.34
N ASN A 149 -9.33 0.36 -8.03
CA ASN A 149 -8.14 0.39 -7.18
C ASN A 149 -7.54 -1.01 -7.07
N LEU A 150 -6.25 -1.13 -7.40
CA LEU A 150 -5.51 -2.40 -7.52
C LEU A 150 -4.39 -2.49 -6.47
N PRO A 151 -4.71 -2.62 -5.17
CA PRO A 151 -3.70 -2.71 -4.12
C PRO A 151 -2.89 -4.01 -4.21
N LYS A 152 -1.64 -3.96 -3.75
CA LYS A 152 -0.81 -5.14 -3.52
C LYS A 152 -0.99 -5.64 -2.08
N PHE A 153 -1.22 -6.94 -1.89
CA PHE A 153 -1.25 -7.54 -0.55
C PHE A 153 0.14 -7.47 0.06
N LYS A 154 0.37 -6.56 1.01
CA LYS A 154 1.68 -6.45 1.67
C LYS A 154 1.65 -5.93 3.10
N THR A 155 2.65 -6.37 3.86
CA THR A 155 2.98 -5.81 5.18
C THR A 155 3.65 -4.45 5.07
N HIS A 156 3.69 -3.73 6.19
CA HIS A 156 4.34 -2.44 6.32
C HIS A 156 5.01 -2.30 7.68
N SER A 157 6.30 -1.97 7.72
CA SER A 157 7.07 -1.97 8.97
C SER A 157 6.61 -0.90 9.96
N ALA A 158 6.11 0.24 9.48
CA ALA A 158 5.53 1.31 10.32
C ALA A 158 4.00 1.20 10.53
N GLY A 159 3.23 0.82 9.50
CA GLY A 159 1.75 0.76 9.53
C GLY A 159 1.14 -0.64 9.62
N VAL A 160 1.96 -1.68 9.83
CA VAL A 160 1.60 -3.11 9.87
C VAL A 160 1.18 -3.70 8.52
N PHE A 161 0.21 -3.08 7.85
CA PHE A 161 -0.41 -3.58 6.62
C PHE A 161 -0.56 -2.48 5.57
N THR A 162 -0.66 -2.87 4.30
CA THR A 162 -1.05 -2.03 3.18
C THR A 162 -2.05 -2.81 2.33
N GLY A 163 -3.14 -2.14 1.99
CA GLY A 163 -4.21 -2.69 1.18
C GLY A 163 -4.98 -1.58 0.44
N ALA A 164 -6.25 -1.82 0.19
CA ALA A 164 -7.14 -0.95 -0.58
C ALA A 164 -7.22 0.47 0.00
N VAL A 165 -7.33 0.61 1.33
CA VAL A 165 -7.46 1.91 1.98
C VAL A 165 -6.21 2.76 1.73
N LYS A 166 -5.02 2.21 1.99
CA LYS A 166 -3.74 2.93 1.85
C LYS A 166 -3.32 3.16 0.40
N ASN A 167 -3.75 2.31 -0.55
CA ASN A 167 -3.26 2.39 -1.93
C ASN A 167 -3.63 3.71 -2.65
N LEU A 168 -4.72 4.36 -2.24
CA LEU A 168 -5.10 5.66 -2.79
C LEU A 168 -4.19 6.80 -2.36
N TYR A 169 -3.27 6.58 -1.40
CA TYR A 169 -2.22 7.56 -1.12
C TYR A 169 -1.34 7.86 -2.34
N GLY A 170 -1.24 6.89 -3.27
CA GLY A 170 -0.57 7.06 -4.55
C GLY A 170 -1.25 8.10 -5.47
N CYS A 171 -2.47 8.54 -5.16
CA CYS A 171 -3.14 9.63 -5.90
C CYS A 171 -2.60 11.02 -5.55
N ILE A 172 -1.81 11.14 -4.49
CA ILE A 172 -1.12 12.39 -4.13
C ILE A 172 0.16 12.51 -4.94
N PRO A 173 0.31 13.49 -5.84
CA PRO A 173 1.46 13.53 -6.73
C PRO A 173 2.72 14.10 -6.06
N GLY A 174 3.85 13.54 -6.49
CA GLY A 174 5.18 14.06 -6.22
C GLY A 174 5.55 14.08 -4.75
N LEU A 175 6.29 15.14 -4.39
CA LEU A 175 6.83 15.34 -3.05
C LEU A 175 5.78 15.75 -2.01
N ARG A 176 4.54 16.04 -2.43
CA ARG A 176 3.44 16.37 -1.51
C ARG A 176 3.14 15.24 -0.53
N LYS A 177 3.46 13.99 -0.90
CA LYS A 177 3.39 12.85 0.03
C LYS A 177 4.27 13.02 1.28
N ALA A 178 5.40 13.73 1.17
CA ALA A 178 6.21 14.02 2.35
C ALA A 178 5.52 15.05 3.27
N GLU A 179 4.84 16.04 2.68
CA GLU A 179 4.09 17.07 3.39
C GLU A 179 2.95 16.48 4.23
N TYR A 180 2.14 15.58 3.67
CA TYR A 180 1.05 14.96 4.45
C TYR A 180 1.55 14.05 5.59
N HIS A 181 2.70 13.39 5.43
CA HIS A 181 3.33 12.68 6.55
C HIS A 181 3.84 13.63 7.65
N ARG A 182 4.24 14.85 7.28
CA ARG A 182 4.61 15.88 8.26
C ARG A 182 3.37 16.44 8.98
N LEU A 183 2.27 16.65 8.26
CA LEU A 183 1.01 17.16 8.83
C LEU A 183 0.32 16.12 9.73
N ALA A 184 0.48 14.84 9.42
CA ALA A 184 -0.11 13.73 10.16
C ALA A 184 0.96 12.71 10.58
N PRO A 185 1.81 13.04 11.57
CA PRO A 185 2.89 12.17 12.02
C PRO A 185 2.37 10.96 12.83
N ASP A 186 1.22 11.09 13.50
CA ASP A 186 0.57 9.96 14.16
C ASP A 186 -0.12 9.05 13.11
N PRO A 187 0.08 7.72 13.18
CA PRO A 187 -0.55 6.79 12.25
C PRO A 187 -2.08 6.85 12.17
N ARG A 188 -2.77 7.28 13.23
CA ARG A 188 -4.23 7.49 13.23
C ARG A 188 -4.61 8.75 12.47
N ASP A 189 -3.88 9.85 12.67
CA ASP A 189 -4.09 11.09 11.91
C ASP A 189 -3.83 10.85 10.42
N PHE A 190 -2.81 10.04 10.10
CA PHE A 190 -2.55 9.65 8.72
C PHE A 190 -3.71 8.81 8.13
N GLY A 191 -4.37 8.00 8.95
CA GLY A 191 -5.59 7.31 8.56
C GLY A 191 -6.74 8.25 8.20
N ALA A 192 -6.84 9.42 8.83
CA ALA A 192 -7.82 10.45 8.46
C ALA A 192 -7.49 11.06 7.08
N VAL A 193 -6.20 11.32 6.79
CA VAL A 193 -5.76 11.75 5.46
C VAL A 193 -6.16 10.73 4.38
N LEU A 194 -6.01 9.43 4.67
CA LEU A 194 -6.43 8.38 3.73
C LEU A 194 -7.96 8.40 3.53
N ALA A 195 -8.74 8.54 4.60
CA ALA A 195 -10.19 8.65 4.50
C ALA A 195 -10.63 9.88 3.68
N ASP A 196 -9.99 11.03 3.87
CA ASP A 196 -10.26 12.23 3.07
C ASP A 196 -10.03 12.01 1.58
N ILE A 197 -8.96 11.29 1.21
CA ILE A 197 -8.71 10.94 -0.20
C ILE A 197 -9.87 10.12 -0.74
N HIS A 198 -10.27 9.04 -0.06
CA HIS A 198 -11.39 8.20 -0.50
C HIS A 198 -12.70 8.96 -0.62
N GLN A 199 -12.96 9.91 0.28
CA GLN A 199 -14.18 10.73 0.23
C GLN A 199 -14.17 11.79 -0.87
N ALA A 200 -12.98 12.14 -1.39
CA ALA A 200 -12.80 13.12 -2.45
C ALA A 200 -12.80 12.50 -3.85
N VAL A 201 -12.59 11.19 -3.99
CA VAL A 201 -12.54 10.51 -5.31
C VAL A 201 -13.61 9.43 -5.43
N ASN A 202 -14.04 9.16 -6.66
CA ASN A 202 -15.01 8.09 -6.94
C ASN A 202 -14.30 6.79 -7.30
N VAL A 203 -14.00 5.96 -6.30
CA VAL A 203 -13.45 4.61 -6.48
C VAL A 203 -14.52 3.60 -6.09
N GLY A 204 -15.01 2.83 -7.06
CA GLY A 204 -16.15 1.94 -6.86
C GLY A 204 -15.82 0.45 -6.80
N LEU A 205 -14.56 0.07 -7.06
CA LEU A 205 -14.14 -1.33 -7.06
C LEU A 205 -12.68 -1.47 -6.64
N HIS A 206 -12.43 -2.44 -5.78
CA HIS A 206 -11.11 -2.77 -5.24
C HIS A 206 -10.79 -4.23 -5.53
N ILE A 207 -9.67 -4.47 -6.23
CA ILE A 207 -9.23 -5.82 -6.61
C ILE A 207 -7.77 -5.96 -6.16
N MET A 208 -7.57 -6.69 -5.07
CA MET A 208 -6.26 -6.85 -4.45
C MET A 208 -5.47 -7.98 -5.13
N ASP A 209 -4.27 -7.63 -5.59
CA ASP A 209 -3.25 -8.57 -6.03
C ASP A 209 -2.61 -9.24 -4.80
N GLY A 210 -3.04 -10.46 -4.50
CA GLY A 210 -2.46 -11.33 -3.49
C GLY A 210 -1.91 -12.64 -4.05
N VAL A 211 -1.67 -12.73 -5.38
CA VAL A 211 -1.08 -13.93 -6.00
C VAL A 211 0.30 -14.17 -5.38
N THR A 212 1.13 -13.13 -5.42
CA THR A 212 2.27 -12.98 -4.51
C THR A 212 2.01 -11.83 -3.55
N ALA A 213 2.37 -12.01 -2.29
CA ALA A 213 2.30 -11.00 -1.24
C ALA A 213 3.70 -10.64 -0.75
N MET A 214 3.86 -9.47 -0.12
CA MET A 214 5.08 -9.14 0.60
C MET A 214 4.90 -9.30 2.12
N GLN A 215 5.73 -10.14 2.72
CA GLN A 215 5.77 -10.40 4.16
C GLN A 215 7.03 -9.81 4.82
N GLY A 216 7.02 -9.65 6.13
CA GLY A 216 8.14 -9.16 6.93
C GLY A 216 8.28 -7.64 6.91
N GLU A 217 9.48 -7.14 6.62
CA GLU A 217 9.80 -5.71 6.71
C GLU A 217 9.35 -4.93 5.47
N GLY A 218 8.05 -4.96 5.14
CA GLY A 218 7.51 -4.14 4.06
C GLY A 218 7.55 -2.63 4.35
N PRO A 219 7.11 -1.75 3.43
CA PRO A 219 6.44 -2.07 2.17
C PRO A 219 7.39 -2.33 0.99
N THR A 220 8.71 -2.33 1.21
CA THR A 220 9.72 -2.56 0.15
C THR A 220 10.90 -3.46 0.56
N ALA A 221 11.18 -3.62 1.86
CA ALA A 221 12.31 -4.40 2.37
C ALA A 221 11.92 -5.83 2.81
N GLY A 222 10.68 -6.23 2.56
CA GLY A 222 10.15 -7.55 2.87
C GLY A 222 10.66 -8.65 1.94
N THR A 223 10.06 -9.84 2.09
CA THR A 223 10.29 -11.02 1.25
C THR A 223 8.99 -11.45 0.58
N VAL A 224 9.09 -12.09 -0.57
CA VAL A 224 7.94 -12.63 -1.30
C VAL A 224 7.31 -13.80 -0.53
N TYR A 225 5.99 -13.87 -0.56
CA TYR A 225 5.18 -14.98 -0.05
C TYR A 225 4.15 -15.38 -1.11
N PRO A 226 4.05 -16.65 -1.52
CA PRO A 226 3.05 -17.12 -2.48
C PRO A 226 1.70 -17.26 -1.79
N ALA A 227 0.94 -16.17 -1.67
CA ALA A 227 -0.38 -16.20 -1.03
C ALA A 227 -1.41 -16.92 -1.90
N GLY A 228 -1.31 -16.77 -3.21
CA GLY A 228 -2.16 -17.46 -4.18
C GLY A 228 -3.61 -17.02 -4.12
N LYS A 229 -3.86 -15.71 -3.94
CA LYS A 229 -5.20 -15.15 -3.68
C LYS A 229 -5.49 -13.93 -4.53
N LEU A 230 -6.72 -13.81 -5.01
CA LEU A 230 -7.32 -12.55 -5.41
C LEU A 230 -8.41 -12.21 -4.40
N LEU A 231 -8.49 -10.94 -4.01
CA LEU A 231 -9.59 -10.46 -3.18
C LEU A 231 -10.30 -9.31 -3.90
N MET A 232 -11.62 -9.29 -3.89
CA MET A 232 -12.44 -8.31 -4.60
C MET A 232 -13.57 -7.79 -3.72
N SER A 233 -13.78 -6.47 -3.72
CA SER A 233 -14.94 -5.84 -3.09
C SER A 233 -15.19 -4.44 -3.64
N ALA A 234 -16.44 -3.98 -3.54
CA ALA A 234 -16.80 -2.58 -3.75
C ALA A 234 -16.56 -1.71 -2.48
N ASP A 235 -16.23 -2.33 -1.34
CA ASP A 235 -15.93 -1.66 -0.08
C ASP A 235 -14.43 -1.82 0.26
N PRO A 236 -13.66 -0.71 0.34
CA PRO A 236 -12.22 -0.77 0.59
C PRO A 236 -11.89 -1.27 1.99
N LEU A 237 -12.69 -0.89 2.99
CA LEU A 237 -12.42 -1.26 4.38
C LEU A 237 -12.81 -2.71 4.65
N ALA A 238 -13.88 -3.20 4.03
CA ALA A 238 -14.24 -4.61 4.13
C ALA A 238 -13.18 -5.51 3.49
N LEU A 239 -12.65 -5.10 2.33
CA LEU A 239 -11.57 -5.81 1.66
C LEU A 239 -10.32 -5.91 2.55
N ASP A 240 -9.92 -4.80 3.17
CA ASP A 240 -8.77 -4.76 4.08
C ASP A 240 -9.06 -5.51 5.39
N THR A 241 -10.29 -5.48 5.91
CA THR A 241 -10.71 -6.26 7.10
C THR A 241 -10.51 -7.76 6.87
N VAL A 242 -10.95 -8.26 5.72
CA VAL A 242 -10.77 -9.67 5.35
C VAL A 242 -9.29 -10.00 5.15
N ALA A 243 -8.54 -9.16 4.43
CA ALA A 243 -7.11 -9.38 4.22
C ALA A 243 -6.31 -9.42 5.53
N VAL A 244 -6.63 -8.54 6.48
CA VAL A 244 -6.02 -8.48 7.81
C VAL A 244 -6.40 -9.71 8.65
N ALA A 245 -7.64 -10.18 8.56
CA ALA A 245 -8.08 -11.42 9.21
C ALA A 245 -7.34 -12.67 8.68
N MET A 246 -7.02 -12.71 7.39
CA MET A 246 -6.19 -13.79 6.80
C MET A 246 -4.79 -13.82 7.41
N LEU A 247 -4.25 -12.67 7.82
CA LEU A 247 -3.00 -12.54 8.59
C LEU A 247 -3.17 -12.88 10.07
N GLY A 248 -4.40 -12.86 10.59
CA GLY A 248 -4.72 -13.19 11.98
C GLY A 248 -4.61 -12.02 12.91
N LEU A 249 -4.83 -10.86 12.32
CA LEU A 249 -4.89 -9.56 12.96
C LEU A 249 -6.34 -9.08 12.91
N GLU A 250 -6.64 -8.09 13.71
CA GLU A 250 -7.90 -7.35 13.69
C GLU A 250 -7.66 -5.93 13.15
N ILE A 251 -8.74 -5.22 12.77
CA ILE A 251 -8.65 -3.84 12.30
C ILE A 251 -7.98 -2.93 13.34
N GLU A 252 -8.22 -3.19 14.62
CA GLU A 252 -7.64 -2.51 15.77
C GLU A 252 -6.11 -2.62 15.82
N ASP A 253 -5.52 -3.62 15.16
CA ASP A 253 -4.06 -3.80 15.08
C ASP A 253 -3.42 -2.87 14.04
N ILE A 254 -4.23 -2.26 13.19
CA ILE A 254 -3.81 -1.45 12.05
C ILE A 254 -4.31 0.00 12.25
N PRO A 255 -3.47 0.91 12.79
CA PRO A 255 -3.92 2.26 13.18
C PRO A 255 -4.64 3.05 12.09
N ILE A 256 -4.20 2.92 10.83
CA ILE A 256 -4.83 3.61 9.70
C ILE A 256 -6.26 3.12 9.41
N LEU A 257 -6.55 1.83 9.66
CA LEU A 257 -7.86 1.25 9.41
C LEU A 257 -8.85 1.56 10.54
N HIS A 258 -8.34 1.78 11.76
CA HIS A 258 -9.15 2.31 12.84
C HIS A 258 -9.73 3.69 12.48
N SER A 259 -8.92 4.58 11.92
CA SER A 259 -9.39 5.90 11.47
C SER A 259 -10.33 5.80 10.27
N ALA A 260 -10.07 4.87 9.35
CA ALA A 260 -10.97 4.60 8.23
C ALA A 260 -12.38 4.17 8.73
N ARG A 261 -12.45 3.29 9.73
CA ARG A 261 -13.69 2.91 10.40
C ARG A 261 -14.36 4.13 11.06
N ALA A 262 -13.60 4.91 11.83
CA ALA A 262 -14.13 6.11 12.52
C ALA A 262 -14.68 7.15 11.53
N SER A 263 -14.13 7.20 10.31
CA SER A 263 -14.55 8.08 9.23
C SER A 263 -15.70 7.51 8.38
N GLY A 264 -16.24 6.34 8.74
CA GLY A 264 -17.33 5.69 8.02
C GLY A 264 -16.95 5.23 6.61
N LEU A 265 -15.69 4.88 6.37
CA LEU A 265 -15.19 4.54 5.02
C LEU A 265 -15.78 3.23 4.47
N GLY A 266 -16.20 2.31 5.35
CA GLY A 266 -16.77 1.03 4.96
C GLY A 266 -16.99 0.12 6.16
N GLU A 267 -17.24 -1.16 5.89
CA GLU A 267 -17.47 -2.17 6.93
C GLU A 267 -16.15 -2.71 7.51
N ALA A 268 -16.00 -2.62 8.82
CA ALA A 268 -14.80 -3.05 9.56
C ALA A 268 -15.02 -4.34 10.36
N SER A 269 -16.26 -4.82 10.41
CA SER A 269 -16.69 -5.93 11.24
C SER A 269 -16.86 -7.19 10.41
N LEU A 270 -16.01 -8.20 10.63
CA LEU A 270 -16.07 -9.46 9.87
C LEU A 270 -17.45 -10.12 9.88
N GLN A 271 -18.21 -10.02 10.98
CA GLN A 271 -19.54 -10.62 11.06
C GLN A 271 -20.59 -9.96 10.14
N ASN A 272 -20.33 -8.74 9.68
CA ASN A 272 -21.20 -8.01 8.75
C ASN A 272 -20.74 -8.14 7.29
N ILE A 273 -19.65 -8.88 7.05
CA ILE A 273 -19.06 -9.11 5.74
C ILE A 273 -19.39 -10.53 5.28
N GLU A 274 -20.09 -10.64 4.17
CA GLU A 274 -20.29 -11.89 3.47
C GLU A 274 -19.00 -12.26 2.70
N ILE A 275 -18.43 -13.43 3.00
CA ILE A 275 -17.29 -13.98 2.25
C ILE A 275 -17.82 -14.92 1.17
N ALA A 276 -17.42 -14.67 -0.07
CA ALA A 276 -17.83 -15.44 -1.23
C ALA A 276 -16.63 -15.87 -2.09
N GLY A 277 -16.88 -16.71 -3.11
CA GLY A 277 -15.84 -17.26 -3.99
C GLY A 277 -15.42 -18.66 -3.57
N ASP A 278 -14.11 -18.90 -3.54
CA ASP A 278 -13.53 -20.20 -3.17
C ASP A 278 -13.55 -20.46 -1.65
N TYR A 279 -14.03 -19.48 -0.85
CA TYR A 279 -14.06 -19.52 0.61
C TYR A 279 -15.37 -18.95 1.17
N THR A 280 -15.76 -19.44 2.35
CA THR A 280 -16.90 -18.92 3.15
C THR A 280 -16.46 -18.22 4.43
N VAL A 281 -15.18 -18.31 4.77
CA VAL A 281 -14.51 -17.60 5.88
C VAL A 281 -13.11 -17.19 5.43
N PRO A 282 -12.48 -16.14 5.99
CA PRO A 282 -11.14 -15.73 5.58
C PRO A 282 -10.11 -16.83 5.87
N PRO A 283 -9.39 -17.36 4.86
CA PRO A 283 -8.40 -18.41 5.08
C PRO A 283 -7.12 -17.85 5.74
N ARG A 284 -6.57 -18.58 6.71
CA ARG A 284 -5.32 -18.19 7.38
C ARG A 284 -4.12 -18.43 6.45
N LEU A 285 -3.28 -17.41 6.24
CA LEU A 285 -2.04 -17.56 5.48
C LEU A 285 -0.95 -18.24 6.31
N LYS A 286 -0.83 -19.56 6.17
CA LYS A 286 0.12 -20.38 6.95
C LYS A 286 1.57 -19.96 6.72
N GLY A 287 2.32 -19.78 7.80
CA GLY A 287 3.74 -19.41 7.74
C GLY A 287 4.02 -17.97 7.30
N PHE A 288 2.98 -17.14 7.12
CA PHE A 288 3.13 -15.73 6.78
C PHE A 288 3.85 -14.98 7.92
N LYS A 289 4.89 -14.25 7.58
CA LYS A 289 5.72 -13.55 8.57
C LYS A 289 5.31 -12.08 8.70
N LEU A 290 4.80 -11.69 9.86
CA LEU A 290 4.61 -10.27 10.19
C LEU A 290 5.95 -9.53 10.37
N PRO A 291 5.95 -8.18 10.32
CA PRO A 291 7.12 -7.37 10.69
C PRO A 291 7.67 -7.80 12.05
N LYS A 292 9.00 -7.77 12.23
CA LYS A 292 9.70 -8.29 13.42
C LYS A 292 9.19 -7.68 14.73
N ARG A 293 8.68 -6.44 14.70
CA ARG A 293 8.07 -5.78 15.87
C ARG A 293 6.82 -6.49 16.38
N LEU A 294 6.12 -7.24 15.53
CA LEU A 294 4.90 -7.97 15.86
C LEU A 294 5.10 -9.48 16.07
N ARG A 295 6.24 -10.06 15.66
CA ARG A 295 6.47 -11.52 15.69
C ARG A 295 6.44 -12.16 17.09
N ASN A 296 6.64 -11.39 18.15
CA ASN A 296 6.74 -11.92 19.52
C ASN A 296 5.49 -11.62 20.39
N ILE A 297 4.41 -11.14 19.78
CA ILE A 297 3.20 -10.72 20.51
C ILE A 297 2.08 -11.70 20.19
N LYS A 298 1.49 -12.32 21.23
CA LYS A 298 0.38 -13.27 21.07
C LYS A 298 -0.87 -12.55 20.54
N PRO A 299 -1.65 -13.18 19.65
CA PRO A 299 -2.75 -12.53 18.94
C PRO A 299 -3.88 -11.95 19.82
N ARG A 300 -4.08 -12.46 21.04
CA ARG A 300 -5.11 -11.95 21.96
C ARG A 300 -4.77 -10.64 22.70
N THR A 301 -3.55 -10.14 22.55
CA THR A 301 -3.01 -9.06 23.40
C THR A 301 -2.79 -7.72 22.68
N TYR A 302 -3.07 -7.62 21.38
CA TYR A 302 -2.73 -6.43 20.60
C TYR A 302 -3.36 -5.13 21.12
N ARG A 303 -4.57 -5.21 21.70
CA ARG A 303 -5.32 -4.07 22.27
C ARG A 303 -4.57 -3.29 23.36
N PHE A 304 -3.65 -3.93 24.09
CA PHE A 304 -2.80 -3.30 25.11
C PHE A 304 -1.36 -3.04 24.63
N VAL A 305 -0.87 -3.83 23.67
CA VAL A 305 0.55 -3.82 23.31
C VAL A 305 0.93 -2.66 22.40
N ILE A 306 -0.01 -2.08 21.62
CA ILE A 306 0.29 -0.89 20.81
C ILE A 306 0.79 0.28 21.67
N LYS A 307 0.22 0.49 22.88
CA LYS A 307 0.72 1.51 23.84
C LYS A 307 2.09 1.18 24.44
N VAL A 308 2.48 -0.10 24.49
CA VAL A 308 3.79 -0.54 25.02
C VAL A 308 4.86 -0.54 23.93
N ILE A 309 4.49 -0.69 22.65
CA ILE A 309 5.39 -0.62 21.49
C ILE A 309 6.00 0.78 21.32
N ASP A 310 5.33 1.84 21.79
CA ASP A 310 5.91 3.19 21.88
C ASP A 310 7.19 3.25 22.73
N PHE A 311 7.36 2.31 23.67
CA PHE A 311 8.56 2.19 24.50
C PHE A 311 9.70 1.41 23.83
N LEU A 312 9.43 0.74 22.70
CA LEU A 312 10.35 -0.10 21.93
C LEU A 312 10.57 0.46 20.51
N LYS A 313 10.54 1.79 20.37
CA LYS A 313 10.67 2.51 19.09
C LYS A 313 11.88 2.00 18.30
N ALA A 314 11.59 1.32 17.20
CA ALA A 314 12.59 0.97 16.22
C ALA A 314 12.86 2.23 15.38
N ARG A 315 14.09 2.75 15.42
CA ARG A 315 14.49 3.95 14.70
C ARG A 315 15.28 3.58 13.45
N PRO A 316 15.12 4.33 12.34
CA PRO A 316 15.90 4.09 11.15
C PRO A 316 17.37 4.43 11.43
N ARG A 317 18.29 3.63 10.89
CA ARG A 317 19.72 3.90 10.89
C ARG A 317 20.30 3.54 9.54
N VAL A 318 21.12 4.42 8.97
CA VAL A 318 21.81 4.12 7.71
C VAL A 318 23.05 3.28 7.99
N ASN A 319 23.09 2.08 7.40
CA ASN A 319 24.28 1.25 7.31
C ASN A 319 25.16 1.76 6.16
N LEU A 320 26.21 2.50 6.51
CA LEU A 320 27.13 3.10 5.54
C LEU A 320 27.85 2.08 4.66
N LYS A 321 28.03 0.83 5.13
CA LYS A 321 28.66 -0.22 4.32
C LYS A 321 27.77 -0.69 3.18
N ALA A 322 26.44 -0.66 3.37
CA ALA A 322 25.46 -1.02 2.36
C ALA A 322 24.99 0.19 1.53
N CYS A 323 25.25 1.42 2.00
CA CYS A 323 24.78 2.64 1.36
C CYS A 323 25.53 2.93 0.05
N ARG A 324 24.80 3.26 -1.01
CA ARG A 324 25.36 3.71 -2.30
C ARG A 324 25.34 5.24 -2.48
N HIS A 325 25.10 5.99 -1.42
CA HIS A 325 25.08 7.46 -1.42
C HIS A 325 24.12 8.11 -2.44
N CYS A 326 23.06 7.41 -2.88
CA CYS A 326 22.09 7.92 -3.86
C CYS A 326 21.16 9.04 -3.35
N ASN A 327 21.21 9.37 -2.05
CA ASN A 327 20.43 10.44 -1.40
C ASN A 327 18.90 10.30 -1.38
N MET A 328 18.32 9.22 -1.90
CA MET A 328 16.87 8.96 -1.84
C MET A 328 16.29 9.16 -0.43
N CYS A 329 16.95 8.62 0.61
CA CYS A 329 16.50 8.77 1.99
C CYS A 329 16.53 10.22 2.50
N VAL A 330 17.52 11.00 2.06
CA VAL A 330 17.70 12.41 2.43
C VAL A 330 16.62 13.25 1.77
N GLU A 331 16.44 13.07 0.47
CA GLU A 331 15.53 13.87 -0.34
C GLU A 331 14.05 13.57 -0.07
N SER A 332 13.77 12.34 0.39
CA SER A 332 12.41 11.93 0.76
C SER A 332 12.09 12.16 2.23
N CYS A 333 13.00 12.75 3.03
CA CYS A 333 12.77 13.00 4.44
C CYS A 333 11.88 14.24 4.62
N PRO A 334 10.66 14.10 5.18
CA PRO A 334 9.69 15.21 5.25
C PRO A 334 10.11 16.35 6.20
N VAL A 335 11.03 16.03 7.11
CA VAL A 335 11.53 16.93 8.16
C VAL A 335 13.03 17.19 8.04
N GLN A 336 13.64 16.76 6.92
CA GLN A 336 15.06 16.96 6.61
C GLN A 336 16.03 16.53 7.72
N ALA A 337 15.67 15.48 8.46
CA ALA A 337 16.42 14.98 9.61
C ALA A 337 17.69 14.18 9.24
N ILE A 338 18.02 14.01 7.95
CA ILE A 338 19.14 13.16 7.52
C ILE A 338 20.21 14.01 6.84
N ASP A 339 21.41 14.00 7.41
CA ASP A 339 22.54 14.73 6.83
C ASP A 339 22.98 14.12 5.48
N ARG A 340 23.19 14.99 4.49
CA ARG A 340 23.51 14.56 3.13
C ARG A 340 24.88 13.90 3.03
N LYS A 341 25.88 14.34 3.79
CA LYS A 341 27.26 13.81 3.68
C LYS A 341 27.44 12.54 4.49
N THR A 342 27.13 12.60 5.78
CA THR A 342 27.39 11.57 6.79
C THR A 342 26.29 10.51 6.86
N LYS A 343 25.08 10.81 6.36
CA LYS A 343 23.87 9.99 6.57
C LYS A 343 23.45 9.84 8.03
N ALA A 344 23.98 10.67 8.92
CA ALA A 344 23.53 10.74 10.29
C ALA A 344 22.07 11.22 10.33
N ILE A 345 21.27 10.57 11.17
CA ILE A 345 19.86 10.95 11.40
C ILE A 345 19.79 11.72 12.70
N ASP A 346 19.29 12.95 12.64
CA ASP A 346 18.91 13.74 13.80
C ASP A 346 17.58 13.21 14.36
N TYR A 347 17.65 12.46 15.46
CA TYR A 347 16.47 11.90 16.10
C TYR A 347 15.66 12.91 16.93
N GLY A 348 16.17 14.12 17.14
CA GLY A 348 15.39 15.24 17.67
C GLY A 348 14.42 15.81 16.63
N LEU A 349 14.80 15.76 15.36
CA LEU A 349 13.94 16.18 14.24
C LEU A 349 13.12 15.04 13.63
N CYS A 350 13.61 13.80 13.68
CA CYS A 350 12.99 12.65 13.04
C CYS A 350 11.60 12.33 13.62
N ILE A 351 10.56 12.43 12.77
CA ILE A 351 9.17 12.08 13.12
C ILE A 351 8.85 10.58 12.98
N GLU A 352 9.87 9.73 12.82
CA GLU A 352 9.72 8.27 12.79
C GLU A 352 8.73 7.75 11.71
N CYS A 353 8.50 8.51 10.63
CA CYS A 353 7.63 8.14 9.50
C CYS A 353 8.14 6.95 8.65
N MET A 354 9.40 6.53 8.86
CA MET A 354 10.09 5.46 8.13
C MET A 354 10.28 5.65 6.62
N CYS A 355 9.92 6.79 6.01
CA CYS A 355 10.11 7.03 4.56
C CYS A 355 11.54 6.68 4.07
N CYS A 356 12.57 7.02 4.86
CA CYS A 356 13.96 6.69 4.53
C CYS A 356 14.24 5.18 4.43
N HIS A 357 13.58 4.38 5.27
CA HIS A 357 13.66 2.92 5.24
C HIS A 357 12.94 2.36 4.03
N GLU A 358 11.71 2.83 3.79
CA GLU A 358 10.85 2.33 2.72
C GLU A 358 11.38 2.64 1.33
N LEU A 359 12.05 3.77 1.16
CA LEU A 359 12.49 4.22 -0.15
C LEU A 359 13.92 3.80 -0.48
N CYS A 360 14.65 3.20 0.47
CA CYS A 360 16.02 2.78 0.22
C CYS A 360 16.09 1.60 -0.77
N GLU A 361 16.45 1.87 -2.02
CA GLU A 361 16.62 0.86 -3.07
C GLU A 361 17.66 -0.21 -2.71
N HIS A 362 18.65 0.15 -1.90
CA HIS A 362 19.77 -0.71 -1.51
C HIS A 362 19.57 -1.44 -0.18
N LYS A 363 18.39 -1.30 0.45
CA LYS A 363 18.10 -1.86 1.79
C LYS A 363 19.16 -1.47 2.85
N ALA A 364 19.78 -0.31 2.67
CA ALA A 364 20.86 0.19 3.52
C ALA A 364 20.36 0.93 4.77
N VAL A 365 19.05 1.21 4.85
CA VAL A 365 18.45 1.80 6.05
C VAL A 365 17.82 0.67 6.85
N GLU A 366 18.35 0.42 8.03
CA GLU A 366 17.91 -0.65 8.94
C GLU A 366 17.07 -0.07 10.07
N LEU A 367 16.18 -0.89 10.66
CA LEU A 367 15.40 -0.51 11.83
C LEU A 367 16.08 -1.05 13.10
N ARG A 368 16.70 -0.17 13.89
CA ARG A 368 17.35 -0.51 15.16
C ARG A 368 16.37 -0.30 16.31
N ARG A 369 16.28 -1.27 17.22
CA ARG A 369 15.61 -1.06 18.52
C ARG A 369 16.58 -0.37 19.47
N ASP A 370 16.33 0.89 19.78
CA ASP A 370 17.09 1.60 20.82
C ASP A 370 16.49 1.23 22.18
N ASN A 371 16.88 0.07 22.72
CA ASN A 371 16.43 -0.36 24.03
C ASN A 371 17.62 -0.36 24.99
N ARG A 372 17.85 0.78 25.66
CA ARG A 372 18.98 1.01 26.59
C ARG A 372 19.12 -0.11 27.64
N PHE A 373 18.00 -0.71 28.05
CA PHE A 373 17.94 -1.80 29.03
C PHE A 373 18.42 -3.15 28.47
N LEU A 374 18.06 -3.48 27.22
CA LEU A 374 18.56 -4.69 26.54
C LEU A 374 20.02 -4.56 26.11
N ASP A 375 20.47 -3.37 25.71
CA ASP A 375 21.89 -3.10 25.43
C ASP A 375 22.75 -3.24 26.70
N PHE A 376 22.21 -2.90 27.88
CA PHE A 376 22.87 -3.11 29.18
C PHE A 376 22.94 -4.61 29.55
N LEU A 377 21.84 -5.36 29.45
CA LEU A 377 21.81 -6.80 29.71
C LEU A 377 22.66 -7.61 28.72
N GLY A 378 22.68 -7.21 27.45
CA GLY A 378 23.53 -7.82 26.41
C GLY A 378 25.03 -7.58 26.63
N ARG A 379 25.40 -6.48 27.31
CA ARG A 379 26.80 -6.22 27.73
C ARG A 379 27.21 -7.05 28.95
N ILE A 380 26.29 -7.32 29.87
CA ILE A 380 26.53 -8.20 31.02
C ILE A 380 26.71 -9.66 30.56
N ARG A 381 25.88 -10.11 29.62
CA ARG A 381 25.93 -11.49 29.08
C ARG A 381 27.09 -11.79 28.12
N LYS A 382 27.86 -10.77 27.73
CA LYS A 382 29.12 -10.92 26.97
C LYS A 382 30.38 -10.84 27.86
N ARG A 383 30.19 -10.59 29.16
CA ARG A 383 31.26 -10.51 30.18
C ARG A 383 31.18 -11.63 31.21
N ALA A 384 30.18 -12.50 31.10
CA ALA A 384 30.12 -13.83 31.71
C ALA A 384 30.26 -14.84 30.57
#